data_AF-A0A960SPI6-F1
#
_entry.id   AF-A0A960SPI6-F1
#
_cell.length_a   1.000
_cell.length_b   1.000
_cell.length_c   1.000
_cell.angle_alpha   90.00
_cell.angle_beta   90.00
_cell.angle_gamma   90.00
#
_symmetry.space_group_name_H-M   'P 1'
#
loop_
_entity.id
_entity.type
_entity.pdbx_description
1 polymer ?
#
loop_
_entity_poly.entity_id
_entity_poly.type
_entity_poly.pdbx_seq_one_letter_code
_entity_poly.pdbx_strand_id
1 'polypeptide(L)'
;MLGLGVSGRATVFDHSPPLQDPEASYSVGLVSYSIFDPAQGDTIRGAALTAAPGLISTNQGVVAWSAGGIVYGRVYDPGRTNWAEFNATTGGGLDFRNDRGIVAWSSGVGVHGRVYEADTGQWMGFDQASAATYNLRVEQGVVSWSTTGGVYYAAYDPSRHVWVGEAVAGSTLDLNNTDGVVSWSSGGVVYYTVYDPLLGRWAGDRGVTGSTASLRSGGGVVAWGVGNTVFCRVYDPRSQAWMPEAALLGYPSNLAITNGVVTWSVVGGTVTRGYNPVSSAWTNSPTPPIAFFTVSTNRAAAPHRVRFMDMSVGGAA
;
A
#
# COMPACT_ATOMS: atom_id res chain seq x y z
N MET A 1 -25.73 -15.44 -33.21
CA MET A 1 -26.00 -14.52 -32.07
C MET A 1 -24.74 -13.70 -31.87
N LEU A 2 -24.72 -12.46 -32.38
CA LEU A 2 -23.59 -11.54 -32.33
C LEU A 2 -23.61 -10.81 -30.99
N GLY A 3 -22.67 -11.13 -30.11
CA GLY A 3 -22.37 -10.28 -28.94
C GLY A 3 -21.40 -9.20 -29.38
N LEU A 4 -21.93 -7.99 -29.65
CA LEU A 4 -21.12 -6.79 -29.86
C LEU A 4 -20.33 -6.49 -28.58
N GLY A 5 -19.06 -6.88 -28.58
CA GLY A 5 -18.10 -6.43 -27.57
C GLY A 5 -17.88 -4.94 -27.76
N VAL A 6 -18.46 -4.12 -26.89
CA VAL A 6 -18.16 -2.70 -26.85
C VAL A 6 -16.75 -2.56 -26.32
N SER A 7 -15.79 -2.31 -27.22
CA SER A 7 -14.45 -1.86 -26.86
C SER A 7 -14.58 -0.44 -26.29
N GLY A 8 -14.70 -0.32 -24.98
CA GLY A 8 -14.54 0.95 -24.29
C GLY A 8 -13.07 1.33 -24.28
N ARG A 9 -12.64 2.24 -25.15
CA ARG A 9 -11.37 2.92 -24.99
C ARG A 9 -11.52 3.96 -23.87
N ALA A 10 -11.10 3.61 -22.66
CA ALA A 10 -10.82 4.60 -21.63
C ALA A 10 -9.45 5.21 -21.97
N THR A 11 -9.43 6.47 -22.41
CA THR A 11 -8.20 7.25 -22.46
C THR A 11 -8.01 7.87 -21.08
N VAL A 12 -6.93 7.47 -20.41
CA VAL A 12 -6.45 8.11 -19.18
C VAL A 12 -5.59 9.30 -19.60
N PHE A 13 -5.98 10.50 -19.16
CA PHE A 13 -5.09 11.63 -19.05
C PHE A 13 -4.93 11.91 -17.56
N ASP A 14 -3.95 11.26 -16.93
CA ASP A 14 -3.42 11.71 -15.64
C ASP A 14 -2.34 12.75 -15.95
N HIS A 15 -2.67 14.03 -15.76
CA HIS A 15 -1.73 15.14 -15.97
C HIS A 15 -0.98 15.52 -14.69
N SER A 16 -1.10 14.75 -13.61
CA SER A 16 -0.21 14.90 -12.45
C SER A 16 0.82 13.78 -12.47
N PRO A 17 2.09 14.03 -12.83
CA PRO A 17 3.16 13.18 -12.30
C PRO A 17 2.97 13.04 -10.79
N PRO A 18 3.38 11.92 -10.16
CA PRO A 18 3.42 11.85 -8.70
C PRO A 18 4.13 13.12 -8.22
N LEU A 19 3.47 13.85 -7.31
CA LEU A 19 4.02 15.10 -6.81
C LEU A 19 5.47 14.86 -6.42
N GLN A 20 6.38 15.71 -6.88
CA GLN A 20 7.78 15.57 -6.54
C GLN A 20 7.94 15.52 -5.01
N ASP A 21 8.97 14.83 -4.55
CA ASP A 21 9.29 14.82 -3.14
C ASP A 21 9.56 16.27 -2.69
N PRO A 22 8.83 16.77 -1.67
CA PRO A 22 9.13 18.08 -1.15
C PRO A 22 10.52 18.11 -0.55
N GLU A 23 11.14 19.28 -0.59
CA GLU A 23 12.32 19.56 0.22
C GLU A 23 11.89 20.00 1.61
N ALA A 24 12.55 19.49 2.65
CA ALA A 24 12.30 19.93 4.02
C ALA A 24 13.59 19.99 4.83
N SER A 25 13.70 21.00 5.70
CA SER A 25 14.86 21.21 6.57
C SER A 25 14.43 21.80 7.91
N TYR A 26 15.28 21.65 8.92
CA TYR A 26 15.10 22.25 10.23
C TYR A 26 16.24 23.23 10.54
N SER A 27 15.88 24.43 10.99
CA SER A 27 16.82 25.42 11.49
C SER A 27 16.16 26.30 12.55
N VAL A 28 16.83 26.47 13.70
CA VAL A 28 16.45 27.41 14.77
C VAL A 28 14.96 27.36 15.16
N GLY A 29 14.43 26.16 15.48
CA GLY A 29 13.04 26.00 15.92
C GLY A 29 12.00 26.06 14.80
N LEU A 30 12.43 26.01 13.54
CA LEU A 30 11.57 26.09 12.37
C LEU A 30 11.83 24.90 11.44
N VAL A 31 10.78 24.14 11.12
CA VAL A 31 10.80 23.24 9.95
C VAL A 31 10.30 24.04 8.76
N SER A 32 11.13 24.18 7.74
CA SER A 32 10.77 24.81 6.45
C SER A 32 10.65 23.74 5.39
N TYR A 33 9.65 23.86 4.52
CA TYR A 33 9.40 22.90 3.45
C TYR A 33 8.95 23.59 2.16
N SER A 34 9.22 22.95 1.02
CA SER A 34 8.86 23.49 -0.28
C SER A 34 8.62 22.42 -1.35
N ILE A 35 7.79 22.75 -2.33
CA ILE A 35 7.51 21.92 -3.50
C ILE A 35 7.34 22.81 -4.73
N PHE A 36 7.76 22.33 -5.90
CA PHE A 36 7.48 23.01 -7.16
C PHE A 36 6.10 22.62 -7.68
N ASP A 37 5.22 23.61 -7.91
CA ASP A 37 3.94 23.41 -8.58
C ASP A 37 4.08 23.78 -10.07
N PRO A 38 4.08 22.79 -10.99
CA PRO A 38 4.19 23.06 -12.41
C PRO A 38 2.97 23.80 -12.98
N ALA A 39 1.79 23.69 -12.34
CA ALA A 39 0.60 24.41 -12.79
C ALA A 39 0.71 25.92 -12.51
N GLN A 40 1.41 26.29 -11.43
CA GLN A 40 1.71 27.68 -11.10
C GLN A 40 3.04 28.17 -11.69
N GLY A 41 3.94 27.25 -12.04
CA GLY A 41 5.30 27.58 -12.45
C GLY A 41 6.12 28.18 -11.31
N ASP A 42 5.79 27.85 -10.06
CA ASP A 42 6.40 28.46 -8.86
C ASP A 42 6.71 27.41 -7.78
N THR A 43 7.64 27.76 -6.89
CA THR A 43 7.96 26.98 -5.69
C THR A 43 7.13 27.45 -4.51
N ILE A 44 6.22 26.60 -4.06
CA ILE A 44 5.38 26.87 -2.91
C ILE A 44 6.13 26.48 -1.65
N ARG A 45 6.22 27.44 -0.72
CA ARG A 45 6.97 27.32 0.54
C ARG A 45 6.00 27.31 1.71
N GLY A 46 6.33 26.55 2.73
CA GLY A 46 5.67 26.56 4.03
C GLY A 46 6.67 26.44 5.16
N ALA A 47 6.24 26.77 6.36
CA ALA A 47 7.05 26.64 7.55
C ALA A 47 6.19 26.37 8.78
N ALA A 48 6.77 25.70 9.77
CA ALA A 48 6.11 25.43 11.04
C ALA A 48 7.09 25.61 12.20
N LEU A 49 6.68 26.40 13.19
CA LEU A 49 7.40 26.49 14.46
C LEU A 49 7.26 25.18 15.21
N THR A 50 8.39 24.63 15.64
CA THR A 50 8.43 23.31 16.25
C THR A 50 9.67 23.16 17.12
N ALA A 51 9.58 22.30 18.14
CA ALA A 51 10.78 21.79 18.78
C ALA A 51 11.65 21.04 17.75
N ALA A 52 12.92 20.79 18.09
CA ALA A 52 13.83 20.04 17.23
C ALA A 52 13.22 18.67 16.89
N PRO A 53 13.00 18.37 15.60
CA PRO A 53 12.42 17.10 15.19
C PRO A 53 13.44 15.98 15.34
N GLY A 54 12.96 14.79 15.73
CA GLY A 54 13.79 13.59 15.72
C GLY A 54 14.07 13.08 14.31
N LEU A 55 13.05 13.16 13.43
CA LEU A 55 13.11 12.78 12.03
C LEU A 55 12.17 13.69 11.23
N ILE A 56 12.59 14.06 10.03
CA ILE A 56 11.75 14.66 8.98
C ILE A 56 11.71 13.67 7.83
N SER A 57 10.53 13.43 7.30
CA SER A 57 10.29 12.52 6.19
C SER A 57 9.52 13.25 5.09
N THR A 58 10.02 13.12 3.86
CA THR A 58 9.43 13.69 2.66
C THR A 58 9.20 12.58 1.65
N ASN A 59 7.98 12.49 1.12
CA ASN A 59 7.61 11.50 0.11
C ASN A 59 6.36 11.97 -0.63
N GLN A 60 6.43 12.07 -1.95
CA GLN A 60 5.33 12.28 -2.88
C GLN A 60 4.34 13.39 -2.46
N GLY A 61 4.84 14.61 -2.33
CA GLY A 61 4.03 15.77 -1.93
C GLY A 61 3.73 15.87 -0.42
N VAL A 62 4.14 14.91 0.41
CA VAL A 62 3.96 14.94 1.86
C VAL A 62 5.28 15.27 2.57
N VAL A 63 5.20 16.17 3.56
CA VAL A 63 6.24 16.39 4.57
C VAL A 63 5.66 16.08 5.93
N ALA A 64 6.35 15.28 6.71
CA ALA A 64 5.90 14.94 8.05
C ALA A 64 7.07 14.71 9.02
N TRP A 65 6.84 15.03 10.28
CA TRP A 65 7.86 14.97 11.33
C TRP A 65 7.23 14.83 12.70
N SER A 66 8.03 14.43 13.69
CA SER A 66 7.62 14.37 15.09
C SER A 66 8.50 15.25 15.97
N ALA A 67 7.90 16.07 16.81
CA ALA A 67 8.60 16.96 17.73
C ALA A 67 7.73 17.32 18.93
N GLY A 68 8.32 17.40 20.12
CA GLY A 68 7.63 17.90 21.33
C GLY A 68 6.33 17.16 21.69
N GLY A 69 6.23 15.86 21.37
CA GLY A 69 5.03 15.07 21.61
C GLY A 69 3.93 15.20 20.53
N ILE A 70 4.20 15.92 19.45
CA ILE A 70 3.28 16.17 18.34
C ILE A 70 3.82 15.51 17.07
N VAL A 71 2.95 14.88 16.30
CA VAL A 71 3.20 14.49 14.92
C VAL A 71 2.58 15.51 13.99
N TYR A 72 3.37 16.01 13.06
CA TYR A 72 2.99 17.00 12.07
C TYR A 72 2.94 16.33 10.71
N GLY A 73 1.93 16.67 9.92
CA GLY A 73 1.90 16.33 8.50
C GLY A 73 1.43 17.50 7.66
N ARG A 74 2.07 17.66 6.52
CA ARG A 74 1.82 18.69 5.51
C ARG A 74 1.77 18.01 4.17
N VAL A 75 0.78 18.34 3.37
CA VAL A 75 0.66 17.86 2.00
C VAL A 75 0.31 19.04 1.12
N TYR A 76 0.96 19.12 -0.02
CA TYR A 76 0.60 20.15 -0.99
C TYR A 76 -0.62 19.66 -1.79
N ASP A 77 -1.68 20.48 -1.83
CA ASP A 77 -2.84 20.24 -2.71
C ASP A 77 -2.77 21.20 -3.90
N PRO A 78 -2.38 20.72 -5.10
CA PRO A 78 -2.27 21.57 -6.28
C PRO A 78 -3.58 22.24 -6.68
N GLY A 79 -4.73 21.59 -6.46
CA GLY A 79 -6.00 22.23 -6.84
C GLY A 79 -6.52 23.24 -5.82
N ARG A 80 -5.91 23.31 -4.63
CA ARG A 80 -6.10 24.42 -3.68
C ARG A 80 -4.91 25.36 -3.64
N THR A 81 -3.86 25.03 -4.40
CA THR A 81 -2.60 25.77 -4.49
C THR A 81 -2.02 26.13 -3.12
N ASN A 82 -2.15 25.23 -2.14
CA ASN A 82 -1.78 25.50 -0.75
C ASN A 82 -1.40 24.19 -0.03
N TRP A 83 -0.68 24.35 1.08
CA TRP A 83 -0.39 23.27 2.01
C TRP A 83 -1.60 23.00 2.89
N ALA A 84 -2.05 21.74 2.92
CA ALA A 84 -2.99 21.25 3.90
C ALA A 84 -2.24 20.60 5.06
N GLU A 85 -2.73 20.83 6.28
CA GLU A 85 -1.99 20.48 7.49
C GLU A 85 -2.80 19.71 8.52
N PHE A 86 -2.11 18.85 9.27
CA PHE A 86 -2.58 18.32 10.54
C PHE A 86 -1.47 18.37 11.59
N ASN A 87 -1.88 18.49 12.85
CA ASN A 87 -1.02 18.38 14.02
C ASN A 87 -1.70 17.45 15.02
N ALA A 88 -1.08 16.32 15.34
CA ALA A 88 -1.65 15.31 16.23
C ALA A 88 -0.83 15.23 17.52
N THR A 89 -1.45 15.57 18.66
CA THR A 89 -0.82 15.45 19.98
C THR A 89 -0.97 14.03 20.49
N THR A 90 0.02 13.19 20.23
CA THR A 90 0.00 11.76 20.60
C THR A 90 1.02 11.40 21.69
N GLY A 91 1.70 12.37 22.30
CA GLY A 91 2.77 12.09 23.28
C GLY A 91 4.08 11.63 22.62
N GLY A 92 4.20 11.84 21.30
CA GLY A 92 5.35 11.48 20.48
C GLY A 92 4.95 10.58 19.31
N GLY A 93 5.86 10.39 18.36
CA GLY A 93 5.72 9.43 17.27
C GLY A 93 6.97 8.55 17.21
N LEU A 94 6.77 7.23 17.30
CA LEU A 94 7.77 6.20 17.04
C LEU A 94 7.41 5.49 15.73
N ASP A 95 8.39 4.88 15.07
CA ASP A 95 8.21 4.12 13.82
C ASP A 95 7.43 4.88 12.74
N PHE A 96 7.80 6.14 12.55
CA PHE A 96 7.17 7.05 11.61
C PHE A 96 7.34 6.59 10.14
N ARG A 97 6.26 6.60 9.36
CA ARG A 97 6.24 6.20 7.93
C ARG A 97 5.34 7.11 7.11
N ASN A 98 5.74 7.41 5.88
CA ASN A 98 4.88 8.03 4.88
C ASN A 98 5.00 7.36 3.50
N ASP A 99 3.88 7.24 2.80
CA ASP A 99 3.83 6.80 1.40
C ASP A 99 2.54 7.34 0.76
N ARG A 100 2.63 7.88 -0.46
CA ARG A 100 1.47 8.27 -1.29
C ARG A 100 0.37 9.05 -0.55
N GLY A 101 0.71 10.06 0.24
CA GLY A 101 -0.32 10.86 0.95
C GLY A 101 -0.77 10.28 2.29
N ILE A 102 -0.26 9.11 2.69
CA ILE A 102 -0.51 8.50 4.00
C ILE A 102 0.65 8.78 4.92
N VAL A 103 0.33 9.13 6.16
CA VAL A 103 1.25 9.24 7.28
C VAL A 103 0.78 8.28 8.37
N ALA A 104 1.65 7.37 8.80
CA ALA A 104 1.38 6.51 9.95
C ALA A 104 2.51 6.56 10.97
N TRP A 105 2.14 6.42 12.23
CA TRP A 105 3.09 6.37 13.34
C TRP A 105 2.54 5.53 14.47
N SER A 106 3.43 5.03 15.31
CA SER A 106 3.07 4.43 16.58
C SER A 106 3.28 5.45 17.70
N SER A 107 2.48 5.36 18.75
CA SER A 107 2.71 6.10 19.98
C SER A 107 2.11 5.40 21.17
N GLY A 108 2.91 5.22 22.23
CA GLY A 108 2.51 4.44 23.40
C GLY A 108 1.99 3.05 23.02
N VAL A 109 0.70 2.82 23.25
CA VAL A 109 -0.04 1.58 22.97
C VAL A 109 -1.04 1.78 21.84
N GLY A 110 -0.63 2.45 20.77
CA GLY A 110 -1.49 2.70 19.63
C GLY A 110 -0.73 2.95 18.33
N VAL A 111 -1.44 2.71 17.23
CA VAL A 111 -1.04 3.08 15.87
C VAL A 111 -2.06 4.07 15.34
N HIS A 112 -1.54 5.11 14.70
CA HIS A 112 -2.30 6.19 14.13
C HIS A 112 -2.00 6.27 12.64
N GLY A 113 -3.03 6.55 11.84
CA GLY A 113 -2.87 6.81 10.42
C GLY A 113 -3.65 8.05 10.02
N ARG A 114 -3.10 8.83 9.11
CA ARG A 114 -3.74 9.98 8.47
C ARG A 114 -3.51 9.90 6.98
N VAL A 115 -4.55 10.20 6.20
CA VAL A 115 -4.48 10.33 4.75
C VAL A 115 -5.13 11.65 4.37
N TYR A 116 -4.52 12.36 3.44
CA TYR A 116 -5.13 13.57 2.94
C TYR A 116 -6.13 13.26 1.85
N GLU A 117 -7.37 13.68 2.08
CA GLU A 117 -8.41 13.62 1.09
C GLU A 117 -8.51 14.94 0.34
N ALA A 118 -7.97 14.94 -0.86
CA ALA A 118 -7.91 16.13 -1.68
C ALA A 118 -9.28 16.58 -2.23
N ASP A 119 -10.35 15.80 -2.10
CA ASP A 119 -11.69 16.19 -2.56
C ASP A 119 -12.36 17.09 -1.51
N THR A 120 -12.39 16.62 -0.26
CA THR A 120 -12.90 17.36 0.89
C THR A 120 -11.90 18.41 1.39
N GLY A 121 -10.61 18.25 1.07
CA GLY A 121 -9.53 19.07 1.60
C GLY A 121 -9.21 18.76 3.05
N GLN A 122 -9.57 17.58 3.54
CA GLN A 122 -9.45 17.18 4.93
C GLN A 122 -8.46 16.04 5.13
N TRP A 123 -7.83 16.00 6.31
CA TRP A 123 -7.05 14.84 6.74
C TRP A 123 -7.97 13.84 7.43
N MET A 124 -8.07 12.65 6.87
CA MET A 124 -8.89 11.55 7.36
C MET A 124 -8.03 10.61 8.18
N GLY A 125 -8.50 10.21 9.37
CA GLY A 125 -7.69 9.47 10.32
C GLY A 125 -8.32 8.21 10.88
N PHE A 126 -7.46 7.31 11.33
CA PHE A 126 -7.80 6.28 12.30
C PHE A 126 -6.84 6.33 13.49
N ASP A 127 -7.32 5.91 14.64
CA ASP A 127 -6.55 5.75 15.87
C ASP A 127 -6.87 4.37 16.43
N GLN A 128 -5.92 3.45 16.38
CA GLN A 128 -6.11 2.06 16.76
C GLN A 128 -5.29 1.75 18.01
N ALA A 129 -5.97 1.42 19.11
CA ALA A 129 -5.31 0.89 20.28
C ALA A 129 -4.64 -0.46 19.94
N SER A 130 -3.41 -0.64 20.41
CA SER A 130 -2.58 -1.82 20.16
C SER A 130 -1.70 -2.13 21.36
N ALA A 131 -1.10 -3.32 21.41
CA ALA A 131 0.05 -3.53 22.29
C ALA A 131 1.29 -2.82 21.71
N ALA A 132 2.48 -3.12 22.25
CA ALA A 132 3.73 -2.71 21.65
C ALA A 132 3.74 -3.06 20.14
N THR A 133 4.03 -2.05 19.33
CA THR A 133 3.98 -2.13 17.87
C THR A 133 5.34 -2.57 17.32
N TYR A 134 5.30 -3.43 16.30
CA TYR A 134 6.47 -3.87 15.55
C TYR A 134 6.14 -3.89 14.06
N ASN A 135 7.16 -3.71 13.22
CA ASN A 135 7.06 -3.83 11.77
C ASN A 135 5.96 -2.94 11.16
N LEU A 136 5.80 -1.70 11.65
CA LEU A 136 4.88 -0.74 11.05
C LEU A 136 5.34 -0.42 9.61
N ARG A 137 4.43 -0.60 8.67
CA ARG A 137 4.61 -0.37 7.23
C ARG A 137 3.48 0.48 6.70
N VAL A 138 3.81 1.34 5.74
CA VAL A 138 2.85 2.10 4.93
C VAL A 138 3.28 1.91 3.49
N GLU A 139 2.42 1.30 2.69
CA GLU A 139 2.71 1.06 1.28
C GLU A 139 1.40 0.98 0.50
N GLN A 140 1.34 1.70 -0.62
CA GLN A 140 0.29 1.55 -1.65
C GLN A 140 -1.14 1.68 -1.07
N GLY A 141 -1.34 2.67 -0.20
CA GLY A 141 -2.67 2.90 0.40
C GLY A 141 -2.95 2.11 1.67
N VAL A 142 -2.04 1.22 2.08
CA VAL A 142 -2.23 0.29 3.20
C VAL A 142 -1.26 0.58 4.33
N VAL A 143 -1.79 0.68 5.56
CA VAL A 143 -1.03 0.68 6.80
C VAL A 143 -1.12 -0.71 7.42
N SER A 144 0.01 -1.34 7.76
CA SER A 144 0.04 -2.66 8.41
C SER A 144 1.06 -2.70 9.52
N TRP A 145 0.77 -3.40 10.60
CA TRP A 145 1.70 -3.58 11.71
C TRP A 145 1.43 -4.89 12.46
N SER A 146 2.40 -5.27 13.28
CA SER A 146 2.32 -6.44 14.15
C SER A 146 2.44 -6.03 15.61
N THR A 147 1.91 -6.89 16.47
CA THR A 147 2.07 -6.83 17.91
C THR A 147 2.46 -8.23 18.40
N THR A 148 2.73 -8.39 19.69
CA THR A 148 2.89 -9.72 20.28
C THR A 148 1.64 -10.59 20.17
N GLY A 149 0.44 -9.98 20.01
CA GLY A 149 -0.85 -10.68 20.01
C GLY A 149 -1.52 -10.82 18.65
N GLY A 150 -0.99 -10.22 17.57
CA GLY A 150 -1.63 -10.27 16.27
C GLY A 150 -1.09 -9.29 15.24
N VAL A 151 -1.61 -9.43 14.02
CA VAL A 151 -1.41 -8.53 12.88
C VAL A 151 -2.62 -7.62 12.74
N TYR A 152 -2.36 -6.37 12.35
CA TYR A 152 -3.35 -5.37 12.06
C TYR A 152 -3.05 -4.75 10.70
N TYR A 153 -4.09 -4.37 9.98
CA TYR A 153 -3.96 -3.69 8.70
C TYR A 153 -5.18 -2.81 8.44
N ALA A 154 -4.97 -1.69 7.76
CA ALA A 154 -5.99 -0.72 7.42
C ALA A 154 -5.71 -0.09 6.06
N ALA A 155 -6.76 0.12 5.27
CA ALA A 155 -6.72 0.77 3.97
C ALA A 155 -7.73 1.91 3.97
N TYR A 156 -7.38 3.02 3.32
CA TYR A 156 -8.35 4.09 3.12
C TYR A 156 -9.18 3.82 1.88
N ASP A 157 -10.51 3.81 2.05
CA ASP A 157 -11.46 3.75 0.95
C ASP A 157 -11.94 5.17 0.59
N PRO A 158 -11.42 5.77 -0.50
CA PRO A 158 -11.79 7.09 -0.97
C PRO A 158 -13.21 7.13 -1.55
N SER A 159 -13.76 6.01 -2.01
CA SER A 159 -15.14 5.97 -2.52
C SER A 159 -16.18 6.04 -1.39
N ARG A 160 -15.78 5.57 -0.21
CA ARG A 160 -16.59 5.56 1.02
C ARG A 160 -16.15 6.59 2.05
N HIS A 161 -15.08 7.33 1.76
CA HIS A 161 -14.46 8.32 2.65
C HIS A 161 -14.13 7.77 4.05
N VAL A 162 -13.67 6.52 4.13
CA VAL A 162 -13.51 5.80 5.41
C VAL A 162 -12.28 4.90 5.43
N TRP A 163 -11.63 4.79 6.58
CA TRP A 163 -10.62 3.77 6.83
C TRP A 163 -11.29 2.43 7.14
N VAL A 164 -10.87 1.36 6.44
CA VAL A 164 -11.33 -0.01 6.67
C VAL A 164 -10.14 -0.82 7.18
N GLY A 165 -10.24 -1.31 8.41
CA GLY A 165 -9.18 -2.11 9.03
C GLY A 165 -9.69 -3.38 9.68
N GLU A 166 -8.79 -4.35 9.80
CA GLU A 166 -9.02 -5.62 10.49
C GLU A 166 -7.82 -5.99 11.37
N ALA A 167 -8.06 -6.92 12.29
CA ALA A 167 -7.06 -7.47 13.17
C ALA A 167 -7.18 -9.00 13.19
N VAL A 168 -6.04 -9.69 13.12
CA VAL A 168 -5.96 -11.14 13.19
C VAL A 168 -5.09 -11.53 14.38
N ALA A 169 -5.69 -12.26 15.32
CA ALA A 169 -4.99 -12.74 16.50
C ALA A 169 -3.98 -13.85 16.17
N GLY A 170 -2.86 -13.87 16.89
CA GLY A 170 -1.83 -14.90 16.77
C GLY A 170 -0.42 -14.33 16.79
N SER A 171 0.57 -15.21 16.95
CA SER A 171 1.97 -14.81 16.76
C SER A 171 2.19 -14.35 15.33
N THR A 172 3.06 -13.38 15.12
CA THR A 172 3.38 -12.89 13.77
C THR A 172 4.83 -13.16 13.46
N LEU A 173 5.07 -13.76 12.31
CA LEU A 173 6.39 -13.88 11.69
C LEU A 173 6.33 -13.32 10.27
N ASP A 174 7.42 -12.66 9.87
CA ASP A 174 7.65 -12.20 8.50
C ASP A 174 6.52 -11.35 7.90
N LEU A 175 5.96 -10.42 8.69
CA LEU A 175 4.95 -9.48 8.19
C LEU A 175 5.53 -8.65 7.03
N ASN A 176 4.84 -8.75 5.90
CA ASN A 176 5.11 -7.99 4.70
C ASN A 176 3.86 -7.23 4.24
N ASN A 177 4.10 -6.06 3.65
CA ASN A 177 3.12 -5.27 2.91
C ASN A 177 3.87 -4.72 1.70
N THR A 178 3.47 -5.17 0.51
CA THR A 178 4.12 -4.80 -0.76
C THR A 178 3.05 -4.81 -1.84
N ASP A 179 2.97 -3.73 -2.62
CA ASP A 179 1.95 -3.55 -3.67
C ASP A 179 0.50 -3.82 -3.18
N GLY A 180 0.19 -3.36 -1.97
CA GLY A 180 -1.15 -3.49 -1.37
C GLY A 180 -1.51 -4.89 -0.86
N VAL A 181 -0.62 -5.87 -1.00
CA VAL A 181 -0.80 -7.22 -0.45
C VAL A 181 -0.12 -7.33 0.91
N VAL A 182 -0.94 -7.52 1.94
CA VAL A 182 -0.46 -7.80 3.31
C VAL A 182 -0.35 -9.31 3.48
N SER A 183 0.82 -9.80 3.86
CA SER A 183 1.06 -11.23 4.09
C SER A 183 1.92 -11.46 5.32
N TRP A 184 1.65 -12.54 6.05
CA TRP A 184 2.43 -12.95 7.22
C TRP A 184 2.35 -14.45 7.42
N SER A 185 3.22 -14.98 8.29
CA SER A 185 3.10 -16.35 8.76
C SER A 185 2.80 -16.42 10.26
N SER A 186 2.04 -17.44 10.65
CA SER A 186 1.69 -17.71 12.05
C SER A 186 1.38 -19.19 12.24
N GLY A 187 2.03 -19.84 13.21
CA GLY A 187 1.76 -21.24 13.53
C GLY A 187 1.95 -22.20 12.35
N GLY A 188 2.85 -21.88 11.42
CA GLY A 188 3.08 -22.64 10.19
C GLY A 188 2.08 -22.38 9.08
N VAL A 189 1.11 -21.49 9.25
CA VAL A 189 0.16 -21.06 8.20
C VAL A 189 0.63 -19.75 7.60
N VAL A 190 0.52 -19.60 6.29
CA VAL A 190 0.69 -18.30 5.61
C VAL A 190 -0.67 -17.66 5.41
N TYR A 191 -0.83 -16.43 5.87
CA TYR A 191 -2.01 -15.60 5.70
C TYR A 191 -1.68 -14.49 4.72
N TYR A 192 -2.67 -14.12 3.92
CA TYR A 192 -2.53 -13.06 2.94
C TYR A 192 -3.88 -12.41 2.67
N THR A 193 -3.87 -11.11 2.44
CA THR A 193 -5.07 -10.31 2.23
C THR A 193 -4.77 -9.10 1.37
N VAL A 194 -5.79 -8.64 0.66
CA VAL A 194 -5.78 -7.42 -0.15
C VAL A 194 -7.08 -6.68 0.07
N TYR A 195 -7.03 -5.34 0.07
CA TYR A 195 -8.25 -4.56 0.10
C TYR A 195 -8.89 -4.54 -1.28
N ASP A 196 -10.11 -5.06 -1.41
CA ASP A 196 -10.89 -4.95 -2.65
C ASP A 196 -11.89 -3.79 -2.52
N PRO A 197 -11.64 -2.63 -3.16
CA PRO A 197 -12.53 -1.47 -3.11
C PRO A 197 -13.88 -1.70 -3.80
N LEU A 198 -13.97 -2.62 -4.78
CA LEU A 198 -15.25 -3.00 -5.38
C LEU A 198 -16.12 -3.74 -4.37
N LEU A 199 -15.51 -4.61 -3.56
CA LEU A 199 -16.21 -5.26 -2.44
C LEU A 199 -16.37 -4.34 -1.22
N GLY A 200 -15.52 -3.33 -1.07
CA GLY A 200 -15.47 -2.46 0.11
C GLY A 200 -15.00 -3.17 1.37
N ARG A 201 -14.16 -4.20 1.23
CA ARG A 201 -13.66 -5.02 2.35
C ARG A 201 -12.32 -5.65 2.01
N TRP A 202 -11.68 -6.18 3.05
CA TRP A 202 -10.51 -7.05 2.90
C TRP A 202 -10.92 -8.42 2.35
N ALA A 203 -10.20 -8.87 1.34
CA ALA A 203 -10.31 -10.20 0.77
C ALA A 203 -9.10 -11.01 1.22
N GLY A 204 -9.27 -11.81 2.28
CA GLY A 204 -8.23 -12.65 2.86
C GLY A 204 -8.42 -14.13 2.55
N ASP A 205 -7.31 -14.86 2.50
CA ASP A 205 -7.28 -16.32 2.51
C ASP A 205 -5.98 -16.81 3.20
N ARG A 206 -5.78 -18.12 3.25
CA ARG A 206 -4.63 -18.76 3.90
C ARG A 206 -4.13 -19.97 3.11
N GLY A 207 -2.83 -20.21 3.22
CA GLY A 207 -2.10 -21.25 2.50
C GLY A 207 -1.51 -22.33 3.42
N VAL A 208 -1.02 -23.40 2.78
CA VAL A 208 -0.60 -24.67 3.40
C VAL A 208 0.39 -24.52 4.57
N THR A 209 0.25 -25.47 5.49
CA THR A 209 0.92 -25.60 6.79
C THR A 209 2.33 -26.23 6.72
N GLY A 210 3.32 -25.54 7.30
CA GLY A 210 4.68 -26.04 7.53
C GLY A 210 5.63 -24.91 7.93
N SER A 211 6.92 -25.21 8.15
CA SER A 211 7.91 -24.15 8.38
C SER A 211 8.03 -23.30 7.11
N THR A 212 7.48 -22.09 7.16
CA THR A 212 7.49 -21.16 6.03
C THR A 212 8.90 -20.60 5.87
N ALA A 213 9.39 -20.57 4.64
CA ALA A 213 10.62 -19.90 4.27
C ALA A 213 10.36 -18.93 3.13
N SER A 214 11.10 -17.82 3.11
CA SER A 214 11.10 -16.86 2.00
C SER A 214 9.71 -16.34 1.60
N LEU A 215 8.86 -15.96 2.56
CA LEU A 215 7.59 -15.33 2.25
C LEU A 215 7.82 -14.01 1.50
N ARG A 216 7.10 -13.84 0.37
CA ARG A 216 7.12 -12.65 -0.48
C ARG A 216 5.71 -12.30 -0.92
N SER A 217 5.44 -11.01 -1.06
CA SER A 217 4.23 -10.49 -1.70
C SER A 217 4.59 -9.35 -2.66
N GLY A 218 3.77 -9.12 -3.67
CA GLY A 218 3.94 -8.04 -4.66
C GLY A 218 3.07 -8.25 -5.90
N GLY A 219 2.65 -7.16 -6.54
CA GLY A 219 1.77 -7.15 -7.72
C GLY A 219 0.57 -8.10 -7.65
N GLY A 220 -0.17 -8.10 -6.53
CA GLY A 220 -1.34 -8.98 -6.31
C GLY A 220 -1.00 -10.46 -6.07
N VAL A 221 0.28 -10.83 -5.97
CA VAL A 221 0.76 -12.20 -5.76
C VAL A 221 1.36 -12.35 -4.37
N VAL A 222 1.19 -13.53 -3.80
CA VAL A 222 1.95 -14.00 -2.64
C VAL A 222 2.61 -15.33 -2.99
N ALA A 223 3.86 -15.49 -2.56
CA ALA A 223 4.62 -16.72 -2.78
C ALA A 223 5.44 -17.07 -1.54
N TRP A 224 5.56 -18.36 -1.25
CA TRP A 224 6.30 -18.85 -0.09
C TRP A 224 6.85 -20.25 -0.33
N GLY A 225 7.86 -20.62 0.46
CA GLY A 225 8.45 -21.96 0.47
C GLY A 225 8.02 -22.78 1.68
N VAL A 226 7.81 -24.09 1.47
CA VAL A 226 7.77 -25.09 2.55
C VAL A 226 8.61 -26.29 2.11
N GLY A 227 9.72 -26.54 2.80
CA GLY A 227 10.71 -27.53 2.36
C GLY A 227 11.22 -27.23 0.95
N ASN A 228 11.14 -28.23 0.06
CA ASN A 228 11.52 -28.09 -1.36
C ASN A 228 10.33 -27.79 -2.27
N THR A 229 9.27 -27.16 -1.76
CA THR A 229 8.10 -26.77 -2.54
C THR A 229 7.88 -25.27 -2.43
N VAL A 230 7.70 -24.62 -3.58
CA VAL A 230 7.26 -23.24 -3.70
C VAL A 230 5.77 -23.22 -4.00
N PHE A 231 5.05 -22.42 -3.23
CA PHE A 231 3.64 -22.16 -3.37
C PHE A 231 3.43 -20.72 -3.82
N CYS A 232 2.42 -20.50 -4.65
CA CYS A 232 1.99 -19.15 -4.99
C CYS A 232 0.47 -19.04 -5.16
N ARG A 233 -0.04 -17.86 -4.82
CA ARG A 233 -1.44 -17.44 -4.92
C ARG A 233 -1.49 -16.03 -5.49
N VAL A 234 -2.58 -15.72 -6.16
CA VAL A 234 -2.78 -14.42 -6.80
C VAL A 234 -4.22 -13.99 -6.58
N TYR A 235 -4.40 -12.71 -6.27
CA TYR A 235 -5.73 -12.12 -6.24
C TYR A 235 -6.13 -11.71 -7.66
N ASP A 236 -7.24 -12.23 -8.16
CA ASP A 236 -7.80 -11.77 -9.44
C ASP A 236 -8.95 -10.80 -9.17
N PRO A 237 -8.75 -9.49 -9.38
CA PRO A 237 -9.78 -8.48 -9.08
C PRO A 237 -11.05 -8.65 -9.93
N ARG A 238 -10.98 -9.32 -11.09
CA ARG A 238 -12.15 -9.58 -11.94
C ARG A 238 -13.04 -10.66 -11.35
N SER A 239 -12.41 -11.62 -10.65
CA SER A 239 -13.08 -12.71 -9.95
C SER A 239 -13.37 -12.36 -8.48
N GLN A 240 -12.79 -11.26 -7.99
CA GLN A 240 -12.89 -10.78 -6.60
C GLN A 240 -12.52 -11.87 -5.58
N ALA A 241 -11.50 -12.66 -5.92
CA ALA A 241 -11.11 -13.84 -5.16
C ALA A 241 -9.61 -14.16 -5.33
N TRP A 242 -9.07 -14.83 -4.31
CA TRP A 242 -7.77 -15.50 -4.41
C TRP A 242 -7.90 -16.76 -5.27
N MET A 243 -7.07 -16.84 -6.30
CA MET A 243 -7.12 -17.92 -7.27
C MET A 243 -6.46 -19.20 -6.73
N PRO A 244 -6.78 -20.37 -7.29
CA PRO A 244 -6.21 -21.63 -6.86
C PRO A 244 -4.67 -21.61 -6.79
N GLU A 245 -4.13 -22.33 -5.82
CA GLU A 245 -2.71 -22.45 -5.59
C GLU A 245 -1.99 -23.07 -6.78
N ALA A 246 -0.79 -22.58 -7.06
CA ALA A 246 0.20 -23.38 -7.75
C ALA A 246 1.25 -23.84 -6.73
N ALA A 247 1.58 -25.13 -6.77
CA ALA A 247 2.58 -25.75 -5.91
C ALA A 247 3.57 -26.52 -6.79
N LEU A 248 4.86 -26.18 -6.69
CA LEU A 248 5.91 -26.74 -7.53
C LEU A 248 7.18 -27.01 -6.75
N LEU A 249 7.92 -28.05 -7.15
CA LEU A 249 9.22 -28.34 -6.57
C LEU A 249 10.23 -27.22 -6.87
N GLY A 250 11.06 -26.89 -5.88
CA GLY A 250 12.17 -25.95 -6.02
C GLY A 250 12.79 -25.50 -4.71
N TYR A 251 13.83 -24.68 -4.83
CA TYR A 251 14.56 -24.13 -3.69
C TYR A 251 14.05 -22.71 -3.40
N PRO A 252 13.36 -22.48 -2.27
CA PRO A 252 12.74 -21.19 -2.00
C PRO A 252 13.74 -20.11 -1.58
N SER A 253 15.03 -20.42 -1.43
CA SER A 253 16.04 -19.49 -0.89
C SER A 253 16.24 -18.24 -1.74
N ASN A 254 15.92 -18.28 -3.05
CA ASN A 254 15.97 -17.13 -3.95
C ASN A 254 14.60 -16.77 -4.54
N LEU A 255 13.52 -17.07 -3.81
CA LEU A 255 12.16 -16.71 -4.24
C LEU A 255 12.03 -15.19 -4.40
N ALA A 256 11.58 -14.78 -5.58
CA ALA A 256 11.33 -13.38 -5.92
C ALA A 256 9.96 -13.22 -6.58
N ILE A 257 9.38 -12.04 -6.39
CA ILE A 257 8.19 -11.59 -7.11
C ILE A 257 8.56 -10.28 -7.79
N THR A 258 8.31 -10.18 -9.09
CA THR A 258 8.49 -8.95 -9.85
C THR A 258 7.34 -8.84 -10.84
N ASN A 259 6.59 -7.74 -10.78
CA ASN A 259 5.47 -7.47 -11.67
C ASN A 259 4.46 -8.65 -11.72
N GLY A 260 4.06 -9.18 -10.57
CA GLY A 260 3.15 -10.32 -10.48
C GLY A 260 3.70 -11.64 -11.03
N VAL A 261 5.01 -11.75 -11.28
CA VAL A 261 5.69 -12.97 -11.73
C VAL A 261 6.53 -13.54 -10.61
N VAL A 262 6.35 -14.81 -10.32
CA VAL A 262 7.12 -15.54 -9.31
C VAL A 262 8.31 -16.23 -9.96
N THR A 263 9.52 -16.05 -9.43
CA THR A 263 10.73 -16.72 -9.90
C THR A 263 11.51 -17.36 -8.76
N TRP A 264 12.08 -18.54 -9.01
CA TRP A 264 12.92 -19.27 -8.04
C TRP A 264 13.83 -20.28 -8.75
N SER A 265 14.86 -20.76 -8.04
CA SER A 265 15.78 -21.76 -8.59
C SER A 265 15.33 -23.20 -8.36
N VAL A 266 15.67 -24.05 -9.33
CA VAL A 266 15.55 -25.51 -9.28
C VAL A 266 16.89 -26.13 -9.68
N VAL A 267 17.03 -27.45 -9.52
CA VAL A 267 18.21 -28.15 -10.06
C VAL A 267 18.25 -27.95 -11.57
N GLY A 268 19.33 -27.34 -12.06
CA GLY A 268 19.56 -27.13 -13.49
C GLY A 268 18.91 -25.87 -14.08
N GLY A 269 18.35 -24.96 -13.27
CA GLY A 269 17.88 -23.67 -13.81
C GLY A 269 17.01 -22.82 -12.87
N THR A 270 16.26 -21.92 -13.50
CA THR A 270 15.28 -21.03 -12.85
C THR A 270 13.90 -21.35 -13.41
N VAL A 271 12.90 -21.39 -12.52
CA VAL A 271 11.48 -21.51 -12.89
C VAL A 271 10.82 -20.15 -12.76
N THR A 272 9.91 -19.88 -13.69
CA THR A 272 9.06 -18.68 -13.71
C THR A 272 7.61 -19.11 -13.71
N ARG A 273 6.79 -18.48 -12.88
CA ARG A 273 5.34 -18.64 -12.85
C ARG A 273 4.62 -17.31 -12.92
N GLY A 274 3.74 -17.20 -13.89
CA GLY A 274 2.78 -16.12 -14.02
C GLY A 274 1.36 -16.64 -14.12
N TYR A 275 0.42 -15.84 -13.66
CA TYR A 275 -1.00 -16.16 -13.70
C TYR A 275 -1.62 -15.61 -14.98
N ASN A 276 -2.26 -16.46 -15.78
CA ASN A 276 -3.02 -15.99 -16.93
C ASN A 276 -4.48 -15.74 -16.52
N PRO A 277 -4.91 -14.47 -16.49
CA PRO A 277 -6.28 -14.08 -16.17
C PRO A 277 -7.34 -14.59 -17.16
N VAL A 278 -7.00 -14.68 -18.44
CA VAL A 278 -7.96 -15.06 -19.49
C VAL A 278 -8.33 -16.54 -19.36
N SER A 279 -7.35 -17.37 -19.03
CA SER A 279 -7.54 -18.82 -18.82
C SER A 279 -7.76 -19.20 -17.36
N SER A 280 -7.75 -18.22 -16.45
CA SER A 280 -7.79 -18.39 -15.00
C SER A 280 -6.81 -19.45 -14.45
N ALA A 281 -5.58 -19.50 -14.98
CA ALA A 281 -4.63 -20.56 -14.68
C ALA A 281 -3.19 -20.08 -14.58
N TRP A 282 -2.39 -20.76 -13.75
CA TRP A 282 -0.94 -20.54 -13.68
C TRP A 282 -0.24 -21.13 -14.90
N THR A 283 0.77 -20.43 -15.41
CA THR A 283 1.52 -20.78 -16.61
C THR A 283 3.03 -20.75 -16.36
N ASN A 284 3.83 -21.33 -17.26
CA ASN A 284 5.31 -21.24 -17.26
C ASN A 284 5.79 -19.99 -18.02
N SER A 285 5.05 -18.89 -17.91
CA SER A 285 5.31 -17.66 -18.66
C SER A 285 5.06 -16.46 -17.74
N PRO A 286 5.62 -15.28 -18.06
CA PRO A 286 5.31 -14.06 -17.34
C PRO A 286 3.80 -13.82 -17.28
N THR A 287 3.34 -13.19 -16.20
CA THR A 287 1.95 -12.78 -16.02
C THR A 287 1.61 -11.76 -17.10
N PRO A 288 0.63 -12.04 -17.98
CA PRO A 288 0.16 -11.06 -18.94
C PRO A 288 -0.32 -9.81 -18.19
N PRO A 289 -0.08 -8.60 -18.72
CA PRO A 289 -0.50 -7.39 -18.04
C PRO A 289 -2.03 -7.36 -17.89
N ILE A 290 -2.49 -7.19 -16.66
CA ILE A 290 -3.89 -6.89 -16.35
C ILE A 290 -3.90 -5.48 -15.80
N ALA A 291 -4.44 -4.56 -16.57
CA ALA A 291 -4.80 -3.26 -16.05
C ALA A 291 -6.19 -3.36 -15.44
N PHE A 292 -6.31 -3.26 -14.12
CA PHE A 292 -7.60 -3.23 -13.44
C PHE A 292 -7.68 -2.04 -12.50
N PHE A 293 -8.52 -1.09 -12.84
CA PHE A 293 -8.73 0.12 -12.07
C PHE A 293 -10.19 0.23 -11.65
N THR A 294 -10.42 0.57 -10.39
CA THR A 294 -11.74 1.06 -9.96
C THR A 294 -11.75 2.58 -9.90
N VAL A 295 -12.87 3.19 -10.26
CA VAL A 295 -13.06 4.64 -10.25
C VAL A 295 -13.79 5.05 -8.97
N SER A 296 -13.29 6.06 -8.26
CA SER A 296 -14.08 6.70 -7.19
C SER A 296 -15.30 7.40 -7.79
N THR A 297 -16.51 7.06 -7.33
CA THR A 297 -17.79 7.53 -7.87
C THR A 297 -18.15 8.96 -7.42
N ASN A 298 -17.21 9.90 -7.52
CA ASN A 298 -17.43 11.28 -7.12
C ASN A 298 -18.25 12.00 -8.21
N ARG A 299 -19.57 12.03 -8.04
CA ARG A 299 -20.48 12.86 -8.84
C ARG A 299 -20.57 14.26 -8.25
N ALA A 300 -19.80 15.23 -8.78
CA ALA A 300 -20.16 16.66 -8.79
C ALA A 300 -19.16 17.48 -9.63
N ALA A 301 -19.60 18.69 -10.02
CA ALA A 301 -19.05 19.70 -10.94
C ALA A 301 -17.54 19.70 -11.23
N ALA A 302 -17.23 19.95 -12.51
CA ALA A 302 -15.87 20.07 -13.05
C ALA A 302 -15.01 21.13 -12.32
N PRO A 303 -13.67 20.94 -12.26
CA PRO A 303 -12.91 19.83 -12.86
C PRO A 303 -13.07 18.51 -12.07
N HIS A 304 -13.30 17.41 -12.80
CA HIS A 304 -13.47 16.08 -12.22
C HIS A 304 -12.11 15.51 -11.83
N ARG A 305 -11.92 15.18 -10.54
CA ARG A 305 -10.82 14.33 -10.10
C ARG A 305 -11.27 12.87 -10.19
N VAL A 306 -10.66 12.10 -11.09
CA VAL A 306 -10.87 10.66 -11.19
C VAL A 306 -9.79 9.97 -10.40
N ARG A 307 -10.15 9.31 -9.31
CA ARG A 307 -9.21 8.48 -8.54
C ARG A 307 -9.30 7.05 -9.04
N PHE A 308 -8.14 6.46 -9.27
CA PHE A 308 -8.01 5.03 -9.55
C PHE A 308 -7.36 4.36 -8.34
N MET A 309 -7.91 3.23 -7.90
CA MET A 309 -7.08 2.25 -7.21
C MET A 309 -6.57 1.27 -8.22
N ASP A 310 -5.25 1.12 -8.24
CA ASP A 310 -4.58 0.14 -9.07
C ASP A 310 -4.65 -1.23 -8.40
N MET A 311 -5.38 -2.16 -9.01
CA MET A 311 -5.36 -3.58 -8.66
C MET A 311 -4.72 -4.42 -9.77
N SER A 312 -3.90 -3.78 -10.59
CA SER A 312 -3.25 -4.42 -11.72
C SER A 312 -2.30 -5.52 -11.24
N VAL A 313 -2.30 -6.61 -12.01
CA VAL A 313 -1.44 -7.77 -11.76
C VAL A 313 -0.72 -8.02 -13.07
N GLY A 314 0.61 -8.12 -13.02
CA GLY A 314 1.40 -8.20 -14.25
C GLY A 314 1.60 -6.86 -14.93
N GLY A 315 2.82 -6.59 -15.37
CA GLY A 315 3.16 -5.42 -16.17
C GLY A 315 4.62 -5.04 -16.00
N ALA A 316 5.41 -5.13 -17.07
CA ALA A 316 6.70 -4.46 -17.10
C ALA A 316 6.45 -2.95 -17.25
N ALA A 317 7.06 -2.16 -16.35
CA ALA A 317 7.28 -0.74 -16.62
C ALA A 317 8.27 -0.56 -17.77
#